data_AF-A0A1A2TSD8-F1
#
_entry.id   AF-A0A1A2TSD8-F1
#
_cell.length_a   1.000
_cell.length_b   1.000
_cell.length_c   1.000
_cell.angle_alpha   90.00
_cell.angle_beta   90.00
_cell.angle_gamma   90.00
#
_symmetry.space_group_name_H-M   'P 1'
#
loop_
_entity.id
_entity.type
_entity.pdbx_description
1 polymer ?
#
loop_
_entity_poly.entity_id
_entity_poly.type
_entity_poly.pdbx_seq_one_letter_code
_entity_poly.pdbx_strand_id
1 'polypeptide(L)'
;MADNDLTARFEKISTAARDATDKVRAAAQSAREQVQADAARARDRADQAADHLEDRAQSAHDEASKHWQEIAEKWKSHVAKIRKDMAEKKAEHEAKEMDAYANMAIGYALDTIDFAEAAVYEAEYAVLDALSARSAADAMARG
;
A
#
# COMPACT_ATOMS: atom_id res chain seq x y z
N MET A 1 24.92 4.31 -10.17
CA MET A 1 24.68 4.60 -8.73
C MET A 1 23.21 4.90 -8.43
N ALA A 2 22.40 5.40 -9.37
CA ALA A 2 20.94 5.49 -9.20
C ALA A 2 20.23 4.11 -9.31
N ASP A 3 20.70 3.24 -10.21
CA ASP A 3 20.10 1.92 -10.45
C ASP A 3 20.12 1.01 -9.21
N ASN A 4 21.15 1.16 -8.37
CA ASN A 4 21.29 0.38 -7.13
C ASN A 4 20.28 0.83 -6.05
N ASP A 5 19.75 2.05 -6.12
CA ASP A 5 18.70 2.54 -5.22
C ASP A 5 17.31 2.03 -5.65
N LEU A 6 17.05 1.90 -6.96
CA LEU A 6 15.77 1.42 -7.48
C LEU A 6 15.55 -0.07 -7.18
N THR A 7 16.56 -0.91 -7.41
CA THR A 7 16.50 -2.34 -7.06
C THR A 7 16.31 -2.55 -5.57
N ALA A 8 17.05 -1.81 -4.72
CA ALA A 8 16.91 -1.89 -3.27
C ALA A 8 15.49 -1.51 -2.78
N ARG A 9 14.82 -0.56 -3.45
CA ARG A 9 13.42 -0.23 -3.15
C ARG A 9 12.46 -1.37 -3.51
N PHE A 10 12.69 -2.06 -4.62
CA PHE A 10 11.93 -3.26 -4.97
C PHE A 10 12.15 -4.42 -3.99
N GLU A 11 13.39 -4.61 -3.52
CA GLU A 11 13.69 -5.60 -2.48
C GLU A 11 12.96 -5.30 -1.17
N LYS A 12 12.83 -4.01 -0.81
CA LYS A 12 12.04 -3.58 0.35
C LYS A 12 10.55 -3.92 0.18
N ILE A 13 9.98 -3.70 -1.00
CA ILE A 13 8.59 -4.10 -1.33
C ILE A 13 8.43 -5.62 -1.22
N SER A 14 9.34 -6.38 -1.82
CA SER A 14 9.32 -7.85 -1.78
C SER A 14 9.38 -8.37 -0.34
N THR A 15 10.25 -7.80 0.49
CA THR A 15 10.36 -8.13 1.91
C THR A 15 9.07 -7.82 2.66
N ALA A 16 8.49 -6.64 2.44
CA ALA A 16 7.22 -6.25 3.06
C ALA A 16 6.07 -7.19 2.69
N ALA A 17 5.99 -7.62 1.43
CA ALA A 17 4.97 -8.57 0.96
C ALA A 17 5.14 -9.96 1.59
N ARG A 18 6.38 -10.45 1.72
CA ARG A 18 6.68 -11.71 2.42
C ARG A 18 6.30 -11.64 3.90
N ASP A 19 6.71 -10.58 4.59
CA ASP A 19 6.36 -10.35 5.99
C ASP A 19 4.86 -10.28 6.22
N ALA A 20 4.12 -9.65 5.31
CA ALA A 20 2.66 -9.60 5.35
C ALA A 20 2.05 -11.00 5.18
N THR A 21 2.53 -11.77 4.21
CA THR A 21 2.09 -13.15 3.96
C THR A 21 2.28 -14.03 5.19
N ASP A 22 3.45 -13.96 5.84
CA ASP A 22 3.75 -14.77 7.01
C ASP A 22 2.89 -14.38 8.21
N LYS A 23 2.62 -13.09 8.41
CA LYS A 23 1.71 -12.60 9.46
C LYS A 23 0.27 -13.03 9.24
N VAL A 24 -0.22 -12.98 7.99
CA VAL A 24 -1.57 -13.46 7.65
C VAL A 24 -1.68 -14.96 7.86
N ARG A 25 -0.66 -15.74 7.48
CA ARG A 25 -0.63 -17.20 7.70
C ARG A 25 -0.64 -17.55 9.20
N ALA A 26 0.11 -16.82 10.02
CA ALA A 26 0.11 -17.00 11.47
C ALA A 26 -1.24 -16.62 12.09
N ALA A 27 -1.85 -15.52 11.64
CA ALA A 27 -3.16 -15.08 12.11
C ALA A 27 -4.27 -16.09 11.79
N ALA A 28 -4.23 -16.74 10.63
CA ALA A 28 -5.20 -17.78 10.24
C ALA A 28 -5.21 -19.00 11.19
N GLN A 29 -4.15 -19.21 11.97
CA GLN A 29 -4.01 -20.29 12.94
C GLN A 29 -4.24 -19.83 14.39
N SER A 30 -4.54 -18.54 14.60
CA SER A 30 -4.58 -17.91 15.93
C SER A 30 -6.00 -17.71 16.46
N ALA A 31 -6.12 -17.52 17.78
CA ALA A 31 -7.37 -17.14 18.42
C ALA A 31 -7.84 -15.74 17.97
N ARG A 32 -9.16 -15.49 18.05
CA ARG A 32 -9.79 -14.26 17.55
C ARG A 32 -9.19 -12.99 18.16
N GLU A 33 -8.90 -12.99 19.46
CA GLU A 33 -8.33 -11.83 20.16
C GLU A 33 -6.93 -11.50 19.63
N GLN A 34 -6.12 -12.53 19.34
CA GLN A 34 -4.80 -12.37 18.76
C GLN A 34 -4.89 -11.80 17.34
N VAL A 35 -5.81 -12.31 16.51
CA VAL A 35 -6.05 -11.77 15.16
C VAL A 35 -6.46 -10.29 15.20
N GLN A 36 -7.27 -9.89 16.19
CA GLN A 36 -7.63 -8.47 16.37
C GLN A 36 -6.43 -7.60 16.74
N ALA A 37 -5.55 -8.09 17.62
CA ALA A 37 -4.33 -7.39 17.98
C ALA A 37 -3.35 -7.27 16.79
N ASP A 38 -3.22 -8.34 15.99
CA ASP A 38 -2.43 -8.34 14.75
C ASP A 38 -2.99 -7.36 13.71
N ALA A 39 -4.31 -7.31 13.55
CA ALA A 39 -4.98 -6.36 12.67
C ALA A 39 -4.75 -4.89 13.11
N ALA A 40 -4.78 -4.60 14.41
CA ALA A 40 -4.46 -3.28 14.94
C ALA A 40 -3.01 -2.88 14.64
N ARG A 41 -2.04 -3.77 14.88
CA ARG A 41 -0.63 -3.52 14.53
C ARG A 41 -0.40 -3.37 13.03
N ALA A 42 -1.16 -4.09 12.20
CA ALA A 42 -1.10 -3.94 10.74
C ALA A 42 -1.66 -2.57 10.30
N ARG A 43 -2.74 -2.11 10.94
CA ARG A 43 -3.31 -0.78 10.72
C ARG A 43 -2.31 0.32 11.05
N ASP A 44 -1.67 0.28 12.20
CA ASP A 44 -0.68 1.29 12.59
C ASP A 44 0.48 1.38 11.60
N ARG A 45 0.96 0.24 11.10
CA ARG A 45 1.99 0.19 10.05
C ARG A 45 1.49 0.76 8.72
N ALA A 46 0.24 0.50 8.35
CA ALA A 46 -0.36 1.07 7.14
C ALA A 46 -0.50 2.60 7.25
N ASP A 47 -0.84 3.11 8.43
CA ASP A 47 -0.97 4.54 8.68
C ASP A 47 0.40 5.23 8.60
N GLN A 48 1.44 4.65 9.20
CA GLN A 48 2.82 5.13 9.06
C GLN A 48 3.31 5.14 7.60
N ALA A 49 2.95 4.12 6.81
CA ALA A 49 3.30 4.07 5.39
C ALA A 49 2.58 5.15 4.58
N ALA A 50 1.32 5.46 4.93
CA ALA A 50 0.56 6.54 4.30
C ALA A 50 1.13 7.92 4.64
N ASP A 51 1.53 8.15 5.90
CA ASP A 51 2.17 9.40 6.31
C ASP A 51 3.51 9.60 5.59
N HIS A 52 4.32 8.54 5.44
CA HIS A 52 5.56 8.62 4.67
C HIS A 52 5.33 8.93 3.18
N LEU A 53 4.22 8.46 2.59
CA LEU A 53 3.86 8.80 1.21
C LEU A 53 3.54 10.30 1.09
N GLU A 54 2.81 10.85 2.05
CA GLU A 54 2.47 12.27 2.14
C GLU A 54 3.72 13.15 2.30
N ASP A 55 4.61 12.81 3.23
CA ASP A 55 5.86 13.53 3.46
C ASP A 55 6.73 13.58 2.19
N ARG A 56 6.84 12.44 1.49
CA ARG A 56 7.60 12.38 0.23
C ARG A 56 6.98 13.27 -0.84
N ALA A 57 5.67 13.23 -1.00
CA ALA A 57 4.96 14.05 -1.97
C ALA A 57 5.13 15.55 -1.70
N GLN A 58 5.08 15.96 -0.43
CA GLN A 58 5.31 17.36 -0.02
C GLN A 58 6.76 17.82 -0.21
N SER A 59 7.73 16.91 -0.04
CA SER A 59 9.16 17.22 -0.12
C SER A 59 9.69 17.39 -1.55
N ALA A 60 8.94 16.94 -2.56
CA ALA A 60 9.42 16.85 -3.92
C ALA A 60 8.79 17.94 -4.82
N HIS A 61 9.64 18.66 -5.55
CA HIS A 61 9.28 19.92 -6.23
C HIS A 61 8.93 19.78 -7.71
N ASP A 62 9.00 18.57 -8.27
CA ASP A 62 8.71 18.33 -9.69
C ASP A 62 7.22 18.04 -9.95
N GLU A 63 6.83 18.13 -11.22
CA GLU A 63 5.43 17.97 -11.65
C GLU A 63 4.92 16.55 -11.44
N ALA A 64 5.80 15.56 -11.50
CA ALA A 64 5.50 14.18 -11.14
C ALA A 64 5.09 14.05 -9.65
N SER A 65 5.75 14.80 -8.78
CA SER A 65 5.49 14.77 -7.33
C SER A 65 4.12 15.37 -6.95
N LYS A 66 3.66 16.40 -7.68
CA LYS A 66 2.31 16.96 -7.50
C LYS A 66 1.21 15.94 -7.84
N HIS A 67 1.40 15.18 -8.92
CA HIS A 67 0.46 14.13 -9.29
C HIS A 67 0.40 13.04 -8.22
N TRP A 68 1.55 12.66 -7.66
CA TRP A 68 1.61 11.70 -6.55
C TRP A 68 0.97 12.22 -5.26
N GLN A 69 1.04 13.53 -5.00
CA GLN A 69 0.36 14.13 -3.85
C GLN A 69 -1.16 13.95 -3.94
N GLU A 70 -1.76 14.23 -5.09
CA GLU A 70 -3.20 14.04 -5.28
C GLU A 70 -3.63 12.58 -5.12
N ILE A 71 -2.80 11.64 -5.59
CA ILE A 71 -3.04 10.20 -5.41
C ILE A 71 -2.99 9.84 -3.92
N ALA A 72 -1.99 10.33 -3.19
CA ALA A 72 -1.83 10.08 -1.76
C ALA A 72 -3.03 10.60 -0.94
N GLU A 73 -3.49 11.82 -1.22
CA GLU A 73 -4.64 12.44 -0.55
C GLU A 73 -5.95 11.67 -0.83
N LYS A 74 -6.18 11.30 -2.09
CA LYS A 74 -7.36 10.50 -2.49
C LYS A 74 -7.36 9.14 -1.83
N TRP A 75 -6.20 8.46 -1.81
CA TRP A 75 -6.03 7.18 -1.14
C TRP A 75 -6.35 7.28 0.37
N LYS A 76 -5.77 8.27 1.06
CA LYS A 76 -5.99 8.48 2.50
C LYS A 76 -7.48 8.71 2.82
N SER A 77 -8.13 9.56 2.04
CA SER A 77 -9.57 9.84 2.18
C SER A 77 -10.42 8.58 1.95
N HIS A 78 -10.11 7.79 0.92
CA HIS A 78 -10.83 6.57 0.58
C HIS A 78 -10.70 5.51 1.68
N VAL A 79 -9.47 5.26 2.15
CA VAL A 79 -9.18 4.33 3.25
C VAL A 79 -9.88 4.75 4.55
N ALA A 80 -9.86 6.05 4.87
CA ALA A 80 -10.53 6.56 6.07
C ALA A 80 -12.04 6.33 6.02
N LYS A 81 -12.67 6.54 4.86
CA LYS A 81 -14.10 6.30 4.66
C LYS A 81 -14.46 4.82 4.86
N ILE A 82 -13.80 3.90 4.15
CA ILE A 82 -14.13 2.47 4.26
C ILE A 82 -13.92 1.95 5.69
N ARG A 83 -12.85 2.39 6.37
CA ARG A 83 -12.60 2.00 7.76
C ARG A 83 -13.68 2.50 8.72
N LYS A 84 -14.23 3.69 8.47
CA LYS A 84 -15.36 4.21 9.24
C LYS A 84 -16.61 3.36 9.02
N ASP A 85 -16.97 3.10 7.76
CA ASP A 85 -18.15 2.31 7.41
C ASP A 85 -18.07 0.89 8.01
N MET A 86 -16.89 0.25 7.95
CA MET A 86 -16.64 -1.04 8.60
C MET A 86 -16.76 -0.97 10.14
N ALA A 87 -16.30 0.11 10.77
CA ALA A 87 -16.39 0.27 12.22
C ALA A 87 -17.84 0.44 12.70
N GLU A 88 -18.67 1.17 11.95
CA GLU A 88 -20.10 1.33 12.20
C GLU A 88 -20.80 -0.03 12.14
N LYS A 89 -20.57 -0.80 11.06
CA LYS A 89 -21.14 -2.14 10.89
C LYS A 89 -20.69 -3.14 11.96
N LYS A 90 -19.43 -3.05 12.42
CA LYS A 90 -18.90 -3.89 13.50
C LYS A 90 -19.53 -3.61 14.87
N ALA A 91 -19.99 -2.37 15.10
CA ALA A 91 -20.59 -1.97 16.38
C ALA A 91 -22.06 -2.43 16.50
N GLU A 92 -22.73 -2.71 15.38
CA GLU A 92 -24.08 -3.26 15.34
C GLU A 92 -24.04 -4.74 15.73
N HIS A 93 -24.64 -5.09 16.88
CA HIS A 93 -24.58 -6.45 17.45
C HIS A 93 -25.59 -7.44 16.83
N GLU A 94 -26.21 -7.09 15.71
CA GLU A 94 -27.18 -7.94 15.02
C GLU A 94 -26.47 -8.96 14.11
N ALA A 95 -26.93 -10.21 14.09
CA ALA A 95 -26.30 -11.29 13.31
C ALA A 95 -26.19 -10.95 11.81
N LYS A 96 -27.19 -10.27 11.25
CA LYS A 96 -27.20 -9.82 9.86
C LYS A 96 -26.13 -8.76 9.59
N GLU A 97 -25.90 -7.85 10.54
CA GLU A 97 -24.90 -6.79 10.42
C GLU A 97 -23.47 -7.35 10.60
N MET A 98 -23.30 -8.37 11.45
CA MET A 98 -22.03 -9.09 11.57
C MET A 98 -21.67 -9.86 10.29
N ASP A 99 -22.66 -10.44 9.60
CA ASP A 99 -22.45 -11.09 8.29
C ASP A 99 -22.12 -10.06 7.21
N ALA A 100 -22.85 -8.94 7.17
CA ALA A 100 -22.56 -7.83 6.27
C ALA A 100 -21.16 -7.25 6.50
N TYR A 101 -20.76 -7.06 7.75
CA TYR A 101 -19.41 -6.63 8.14
C TYR A 101 -18.35 -7.62 7.64
N ALA A 102 -18.56 -8.93 7.83
CA ALA A 102 -17.61 -9.95 7.38
C ALA A 102 -17.42 -9.91 5.86
N ASN A 103 -18.52 -9.83 5.10
CA ASN A 103 -18.48 -9.74 3.65
C ASN A 103 -17.79 -8.45 3.17
N MET A 104 -18.10 -7.30 3.79
CA MET A 104 -17.43 -6.03 3.50
C MET A 104 -15.92 -6.09 3.80
N ALA A 105 -15.54 -6.70 4.93
CA ALA A 105 -14.14 -6.83 5.31
C ALA A 105 -13.34 -7.74 4.36
N ILE A 106 -13.94 -8.85 3.90
CA ILE A 106 -13.34 -9.74 2.90
C ILE A 106 -13.21 -9.03 1.56
N GLY A 107 -14.26 -8.35 1.09
CA GLY A 107 -14.22 -7.57 -0.15
C GLY A 107 -13.14 -6.49 -0.11
N TYR A 108 -13.10 -5.71 0.97
CA TYR A 108 -12.05 -4.70 1.17
C TYR A 108 -10.64 -5.31 1.18
N ALA A 109 -10.45 -6.48 1.83
CA ALA A 109 -9.16 -7.16 1.82
C ALA A 109 -8.73 -7.55 0.40
N LEU A 110 -9.63 -8.11 -0.41
CA LEU A 110 -9.35 -8.47 -1.80
C LEU A 110 -9.02 -7.24 -2.64
N ASP A 111 -9.85 -6.19 -2.59
CA ASP A 111 -9.63 -4.95 -3.34
C ASP A 111 -8.27 -4.32 -3.01
N THR A 112 -7.87 -4.35 -1.73
CA THR A 112 -6.55 -3.81 -1.32
C THR A 112 -5.37 -4.65 -1.78
N ILE A 113 -5.54 -5.97 -1.92
CA ILE A 113 -4.52 -6.86 -2.47
C ILE A 113 -4.35 -6.59 -3.97
N ASP A 114 -5.46 -6.52 -4.71
CA ASP A 114 -5.44 -6.24 -6.15
C ASP A 114 -4.83 -4.86 -6.44
N PHE A 115 -5.16 -3.85 -5.63
CA PHE A 115 -4.55 -2.53 -5.73
C PHE A 115 -3.04 -2.56 -5.44
N ALA A 116 -2.61 -3.29 -4.41
CA ALA A 116 -1.19 -3.42 -4.08
C ALA A 116 -0.40 -4.10 -5.21
N GLU A 117 -0.95 -5.15 -5.82
CA GLU A 117 -0.35 -5.81 -6.97
C GLU A 117 -0.22 -4.86 -8.17
N ALA A 118 -1.29 -4.15 -8.51
CA ALA A 118 -1.27 -3.16 -9.58
C ALA A 118 -0.22 -2.07 -9.36
N ALA A 119 -0.09 -1.57 -8.11
CA ALA A 119 0.93 -0.58 -7.75
C ALA A 119 2.36 -1.11 -7.90
N VAL A 120 2.60 -2.41 -7.65
CA VAL A 120 3.91 -3.03 -7.86
C VAL A 120 4.27 -3.07 -9.35
N TYR A 121 3.32 -3.44 -10.21
CA TYR A 121 3.55 -3.46 -11.66
C TYR A 121 3.77 -2.07 -12.26
N GLU A 122 3.02 -1.06 -11.79
CA GLU A 122 3.24 0.33 -12.22
C GLU A 122 4.62 0.84 -11.78
N ALA A 123 5.05 0.50 -10.56
CA ALA A 123 6.39 0.84 -10.10
C ALA A 123 7.49 0.18 -10.94
N GLU A 124 7.25 -1.03 -11.46
CA GLU A 124 8.21 -1.78 -12.27
C GLU A 124 8.37 -1.07 -13.62
N TYR A 125 7.24 -0.77 -14.26
CA TYR A 125 7.20 0.03 -15.47
C TYR A 125 7.94 1.36 -15.31
N ALA A 126 7.64 2.14 -14.27
CA ALA A 126 8.25 3.45 -14.04
C ALA A 126 9.77 3.37 -13.83
N VAL A 127 10.26 2.32 -13.14
CA VAL A 127 11.70 2.08 -12.97
C VAL A 127 12.37 1.74 -14.30
N LEU A 128 11.77 0.85 -15.10
CA LEU A 128 12.31 0.48 -16.40
C LEU A 128 12.35 1.66 -17.37
N ASP A 129 11.31 2.50 -17.36
CA ASP A 129 11.26 3.72 -18.17
C ASP A 129 12.34 4.73 -17.76
N ALA A 130 12.54 4.93 -16.45
CA ALA A 130 13.59 5.80 -15.92
C ALA A 130 15.01 5.32 -16.30
N LEU A 131 15.26 4.01 -16.23
CA LEU A 131 16.53 3.41 -16.64
C LEU A 131 16.76 3.59 -18.16
N SER A 132 15.72 3.40 -18.96
CA SER A 132 15.75 3.63 -20.41
C SER A 132 16.08 5.08 -20.75
N ALA A 133 15.38 6.03 -20.12
CA ALA A 133 15.60 7.46 -20.31
C ALA A 133 17.04 7.88 -19.93
N ARG A 134 17.58 7.32 -18.83
CA ARG A 134 18.96 7.57 -18.42
C ARG A 134 19.97 7.06 -19.44
N SER A 135 19.79 5.84 -19.92
CA SER A 135 20.63 5.25 -20.96
C SER A 135 20.63 6.09 -22.24
N ALA A 136 19.47 6.56 -22.67
CA ALA A 136 19.32 7.44 -23.84
C ALA A 136 20.05 8.78 -23.64
N ALA A 137 19.93 9.41 -22.47
CA ALA A 137 20.63 10.66 -22.16
C ALA A 137 22.16 10.49 -22.18
N ASP A 138 22.67 9.40 -21.60
CA ASP A 138 24.11 9.10 -21.59
C ASP A 138 24.66 8.82 -23.00
N ALA A 139 23.85 8.21 -23.88
CA ALA A 139 24.22 8.01 -25.28
C ALA A 139 24.34 9.35 -26.03
N MET A 140 23.38 10.26 -25.83
CA MET A 140 23.39 11.60 -26.44
C MET A 140 24.54 12.48 -25.91
N ALA A 141 24.95 12.31 -24.66
CA ALA A 141 26.07 13.07 -24.09
C ALA A 141 27.46 12.58 -24.55
N ARG A 142 27.55 11.38 -25.13
CA ARG A 142 28.81 10.77 -25.62
C ARG A 142 29.02 10.91 -27.14
N GLY A 143 28.00 11.34 -27.88
CA GLY A 143 28.06 11.62 -29.32
C GLY A 143 28.32 13.09 -29.60
#